data_AF-A0A0H2QZF3-F1
#
_entry.id   AF-A0A0H2QZF3-F1
#
_cell.length_a   1.000
_cell.length_b   1.000
_cell.length_c   1.000
_cell.angle_alpha   90.00
_cell.angle_beta   90.00
_cell.angle_gamma   90.00
#
_symmetry.space_group_name_H-M   'P 1'
#
loop_
_entity.id
_entity.type
_entity.pdbx_description
1 polymer ?
#
loop_
_entity_poly.entity_id
_entity_poly.type
_entity_poly.pdbx_seq_one_letter_code
_entity_poly.pdbx_strand_id
1 'polypeptide(L)'
;LVFNLTDSEIIMEIMNTAPPSWTSILTTHLYTSVVEFQTALKFHEDALIKAGFDWRRRDNLPSFTRSSPPANRTGFRNSSSSSNSSTQHRPRAYAVGWSKNLGKPAFPKDDSNLTKRNKTPAQANARPCRHCGSSLHWDNECKHAIQGNRNARANSVRFSEEEIRAQEEYEDLFY
;
A
#
# COMPACT_ATOMS: atom_id res chain seq x y z
N LEU A 1 13.62 -24.49 -31.74
CA LEU A 1 14.63 -24.93 -30.76
C LEU A 1 13.90 -25.52 -29.57
N VAL A 2 13.78 -26.84 -29.49
CA VAL A 2 13.30 -27.53 -28.29
C VAL A 2 14.55 -27.73 -27.44
N PHE A 3 14.73 -26.91 -26.41
CA PHE A 3 15.88 -27.03 -25.52
C PHE A 3 15.70 -28.32 -24.69
N ASN A 4 16.55 -29.32 -24.95
CA ASN A 4 16.67 -30.52 -24.12
C ASN A 4 17.45 -30.17 -22.84
N LEU A 5 16.93 -29.23 -22.05
CA LEU A 5 17.47 -28.94 -20.73
C LEU A 5 17.00 -30.04 -19.79
N THR A 6 17.94 -30.59 -19.03
CA THR A 6 17.61 -31.50 -17.93
C THR A 6 16.85 -30.74 -16.84
N ASP A 7 16.03 -31.44 -16.06
CA ASP A 7 15.23 -30.83 -14.98
C ASP A 7 16.07 -29.99 -14.02
N SER A 8 17.31 -30.43 -13.72
CA SER A 8 18.25 -29.68 -12.89
C SER A 8 18.75 -28.39 -13.56
N GLU A 9 19.04 -28.42 -14.86
CA GLU A 9 19.42 -27.22 -15.62
C GLU A 9 18.26 -26.22 -15.69
N ILE A 10 17.02 -26.70 -15.85
CA ILE A 10 15.82 -25.86 -15.81
C ILE A 10 15.69 -25.19 -14.43
N ILE A 11 15.83 -25.96 -13.36
CA ILE A 11 15.76 -25.43 -11.98
C ILE A 11 16.86 -24.40 -11.72
N MET A 12 18.10 -24.69 -12.15
CA MET A 12 19.21 -23.76 -12.00
C MET A 12 19.00 -22.47 -12.79
N GLU A 13 18.50 -22.55 -14.03
CA GLU A 13 18.21 -21.37 -14.84
C GLU A 13 17.14 -20.49 -14.18
N ILE A 14 16.07 -21.12 -13.67
CA ILE A 14 15.03 -20.40 -12.91
C ILE A 14 15.64 -19.72 -11.69
N MET A 15 16.47 -20.42 -10.92
CA MET A 15 17.07 -19.91 -9.69
C MET A 15 18.12 -18.82 -9.94
N ASN A 16 18.79 -18.82 -11.09
CA ASN A 16 19.70 -17.74 -11.52
C ASN A 16 18.95 -16.43 -11.83
N THR A 17 17.73 -16.55 -12.35
CA THR A 17 16.87 -15.38 -12.60
C THR A 17 16.09 -14.93 -11.35
N ALA A 18 16.01 -15.79 -10.34
CA ALA A 18 15.28 -15.53 -9.11
C ALA A 18 16.01 -14.54 -8.19
N PRO A 19 15.29 -13.82 -7.31
CA PRO A 19 15.90 -13.01 -6.27
C PRO A 19 16.82 -13.84 -5.36
N PRO A 20 17.96 -13.29 -4.90
CA PRO A 20 18.89 -14.02 -4.02
C PRO A 20 18.24 -14.55 -2.73
N SER A 21 17.20 -13.87 -2.24
CA SER A 21 16.46 -14.29 -1.04
C SER A 21 15.75 -15.63 -1.19
N TRP A 22 15.47 -16.08 -2.42
CA TRP A 22 14.85 -17.38 -2.68
C TRP A 22 15.78 -18.55 -2.35
N THR A 23 17.10 -18.37 -2.44
CA THR A 23 18.08 -19.41 -2.10
C THR A 23 18.09 -19.76 -0.60
N SER A 24 17.58 -18.87 0.26
CA SER A 24 17.41 -19.13 1.69
C SER A 24 16.15 -19.94 2.01
N ILE A 25 15.21 -20.04 1.07
CA ILE A 25 13.90 -20.68 1.27
C ILE A 25 13.83 -21.98 0.47
N LEU A 26 14.35 -21.98 -0.75
CA LEU A 26 14.37 -23.12 -1.64
C LEU A 26 15.75 -23.78 -1.60
N THR A 27 15.77 -25.04 -1.18
CA THR A 27 16.96 -25.89 -1.20
C THR A 27 17.05 -26.61 -2.54
N THR A 28 17.52 -25.88 -3.55
CA THR A 28 17.53 -26.31 -4.97
C THR A 28 18.19 -27.66 -5.24
N HIS A 29 19.16 -28.04 -4.42
CA HIS A 29 19.87 -29.32 -4.50
C HIS A 29 19.03 -30.53 -4.07
N LEU A 30 17.88 -30.31 -3.40
CA LEU A 30 16.98 -31.39 -2.99
C LEU A 30 15.95 -31.75 -4.06
N TYR A 31 15.73 -30.88 -5.05
CA TYR A 31 14.70 -31.09 -6.06
C TYR A 31 15.29 -31.79 -7.27
N THR A 32 14.83 -33.01 -7.51
CA THR A 32 15.34 -33.87 -8.60
C THR A 32 14.52 -33.76 -9.88
N SER A 33 13.26 -33.32 -9.75
CA SER A 33 12.36 -33.05 -10.87
C SER A 33 11.77 -31.65 -10.80
N VAL A 34 11.49 -31.09 -11.97
CA VAL A 34 10.79 -29.80 -12.11
C VAL A 34 9.42 -29.84 -11.42
N VAL A 35 8.73 -30.99 -11.41
CA VAL A 35 7.42 -31.11 -10.76
C VAL A 35 7.53 -30.92 -9.25
N GLU A 36 8.54 -31.54 -8.62
CA GLU A 36 8.82 -31.40 -7.20
C GLU A 36 9.18 -29.95 -6.86
N PHE A 37 10.03 -29.33 -7.68
CA PHE A 37 10.37 -27.91 -7.55
C PHE A 37 9.13 -26.99 -7.66
N GLN A 38 8.22 -27.26 -8.60
CA GLN A 38 6.97 -26.52 -8.72
C GLN A 38 6.07 -26.67 -7.50
N THR A 39 6.01 -27.86 -6.89
CA THR A 39 5.26 -28.07 -5.65
C THR A 39 5.87 -27.31 -4.48
N ALA A 40 7.20 -27.28 -4.37
CA ALA A 40 7.90 -26.51 -3.36
C ALA A 40 7.70 -25.00 -3.54
N LEU A 41 7.73 -24.51 -4.79
CA LEU A 41 7.42 -23.11 -5.12
C LEU A 41 6.02 -22.71 -4.67
N LYS A 42 5.01 -23.54 -4.97
CA LYS A 42 3.63 -23.30 -4.53
C LYS A 42 3.51 -23.34 -3.00
N PHE A 43 4.17 -24.28 -2.35
CA PHE A 43 4.12 -24.41 -0.90
C PHE A 43 4.77 -23.21 -0.19
N HIS A 44 5.85 -22.67 -0.76
CA HIS A 44 6.59 -21.54 -0.19
C HIS A 44 6.20 -20.17 -0.78
N GLU A 45 5.10 -20.07 -1.53
CA GLU A 45 4.71 -18.84 -2.25
C GLU A 45 4.69 -17.59 -1.34
N ASP A 46 4.00 -17.67 -0.21
CA ASP A 46 3.91 -16.55 0.75
C ASP A 46 5.27 -16.17 1.33
N ALA A 47 6.11 -17.17 1.62
CA ALA A 47 7.45 -16.96 2.15
C ALA A 47 8.36 -16.30 1.10
N LEU A 48 8.26 -16.71 -0.16
CA LEU A 48 9.02 -16.17 -1.29
C LEU A 48 8.62 -14.73 -1.61
N ILE A 49 7.32 -14.41 -1.57
CA ILE A 49 6.80 -13.04 -1.77
C ILE A 49 7.31 -12.12 -0.65
N LYS A 50 7.19 -12.57 0.60
CA LYS A 50 7.64 -11.79 1.77
C LYS A 50 9.16 -11.56 1.75
N ALA A 51 9.94 -12.59 1.46
CA ALA A 51 11.40 -12.49 1.38
C ALA A 51 11.87 -11.63 0.20
N GLY A 52 11.14 -11.60 -0.91
CA GLY A 52 11.40 -10.68 -2.02
C GLY A 52 11.15 -9.21 -1.63
N PHE A 53 10.14 -8.95 -0.80
CA PHE A 53 9.83 -7.61 -0.29
C PHE A 53 10.86 -7.11 0.73
N ASP A 54 11.29 -7.97 1.65
CA ASP A 54 12.32 -7.65 2.65
C ASP A 54 13.69 -7.39 2.01
N TRP A 55 14.04 -8.15 0.97
CA TRP A 55 15.24 -7.92 0.14
C TRP A 55 15.23 -6.51 -0.47
N ARG A 56 14.14 -6.13 -1.17
CA ARG A 56 14.02 -4.79 -1.79
C ARG A 56 14.12 -3.63 -0.80
N ARG A 57 13.70 -3.83 0.46
CA ARG A 57 13.83 -2.82 1.52
C ARG A 57 15.28 -2.69 2.02
N ARG A 58 16.03 -3.79 2.04
CA ARG A 58 17.41 -3.83 2.58
C ARG A 58 18.41 -3.14 1.65
N ASP A 59 18.23 -3.25 0.34
CA ASP A 59 19.13 -2.62 -0.65
C ASP A 59 18.90 -1.10 -0.81
N ASN A 60 17.76 -0.59 -0.36
CA ASN A 60 17.43 0.84 -0.39
C ASN A 60 17.86 1.60 0.87
N LEU A 61 18.61 0.98 1.78
CA LEU A 61 19.19 1.70 2.90
C LEU A 61 20.54 2.30 2.46
N PRO A 62 20.70 3.64 2.45
CA PRO A 62 22.02 4.22 2.23
C PRO A 62 22.95 3.67 3.32
N SER A 63 24.06 3.08 2.88
CA SER A 63 25.12 2.57 3.74
C SER A 63 25.68 3.71 4.58
N PHE A 64 25.07 3.97 5.75
CA PHE A 64 25.73 4.76 6.78
C PHE A 64 26.92 3.93 7.26
N THR A 65 28.09 4.37 6.82
CA THR A 65 29.38 3.81 7.14
C THR A 65 29.49 3.58 8.64
N ARG A 66 29.76 2.32 8.94
CA ARG A 66 30.13 1.77 10.22
C ARG A 66 31.32 2.56 10.79
N SER A 67 31.05 3.43 11.75
CA SER A 67 32.05 4.00 12.65
C SER A 67 31.38 4.22 14.00
N SER A 68 31.66 3.28 14.90
CA SER A 68 31.41 3.31 16.34
C SER A 68 32.75 2.93 16.99
N PRO A 69 33.07 3.25 18.27
CA PRO A 69 32.31 3.93 19.35
C PRO A 69 33.25 4.90 20.18
N PRO A 70 33.01 5.33 21.46
CA PRO A 70 31.98 4.90 22.41
C PRO A 70 31.32 5.94 23.35
N ALA A 71 30.27 5.43 23.98
CA ALA A 71 29.77 5.74 25.33
C ALA A 71 29.17 7.13 25.59
N ASN A 72 27.84 7.19 25.69
CA ASN A 72 27.29 7.60 26.97
C ASN A 72 26.00 6.85 27.32
N ARG A 73 26.01 6.33 28.54
CA ARG A 73 24.94 5.57 29.16
C ARG A 73 23.81 6.52 29.52
N THR A 74 22.58 6.22 29.08
CA THR A 74 21.38 6.34 29.93
C THR A 74 20.22 5.57 29.31
N GLY A 75 19.66 4.63 30.07
CA GLY A 75 18.25 4.26 29.98
C GLY A 75 17.92 3.06 29.09
N PHE A 76 18.23 1.85 29.54
CA PHE A 76 17.42 0.69 29.20
C PHE A 76 16.01 0.90 29.77
N ARG A 77 15.02 1.18 28.91
CA ARG A 77 13.63 0.82 29.17
C ARG A 77 13.27 -0.27 28.19
N ASN A 78 13.27 -1.51 28.69
CA ASN A 78 12.57 -2.61 28.04
C ASN A 78 11.09 -2.24 27.99
N SER A 79 10.61 -1.85 26.82
CA SER A 79 9.21 -1.93 26.48
C SER A 79 9.07 -3.13 25.57
N SER A 80 8.77 -4.28 26.18
CA SER A 80 8.09 -5.38 25.52
C SER A 80 6.73 -4.86 25.06
N SER A 81 6.72 -4.18 23.91
CA SER A 81 5.49 -3.81 23.23
C SER A 81 5.01 -5.05 22.49
N SER A 82 4.12 -5.78 23.14
CA SER A 82 3.17 -6.67 22.50
C SER A 82 2.74 -6.05 21.17
N SER A 83 2.90 -6.82 20.10
CA SER A 83 2.34 -6.56 18.79
C SER A 83 0.81 -6.56 18.88
N ASN A 84 0.25 -5.49 19.42
CA ASN A 84 -1.08 -5.04 19.07
C ASN A 84 -0.87 -4.02 17.97
N SER A 85 -1.18 -4.44 16.74
CA SER A 85 -1.47 -3.58 15.62
C SER A 85 -2.74 -2.77 15.92
N SER A 86 -2.68 -1.88 16.91
CA SER A 86 -3.55 -0.72 16.92
C SER A 86 -2.94 0.26 15.94
N THR A 87 -3.58 0.40 14.79
CA THR A 87 -3.46 1.58 13.95
C THR A 87 -3.48 2.79 14.86
N GLN A 88 -2.33 3.42 15.07
CA GLN A 88 -2.23 4.63 15.85
C GLN A 88 -3.15 5.65 15.18
N HIS A 89 -4.35 5.85 15.73
CA HIS A 89 -5.20 6.99 15.42
C HIS A 89 -4.47 8.22 15.94
N ARG A 90 -3.55 8.72 15.12
CA ARG A 90 -3.02 10.06 15.30
C ARG A 90 -4.19 11.01 15.02
N PRO A 91 -4.58 11.88 15.97
CA PRO A 91 -5.58 12.89 15.70
C PRO A 91 -5.09 13.73 14.52
N ARG A 92 -5.82 13.68 13.41
CA ARG A 92 -5.54 14.50 12.23
C ARG A 92 -6.17 15.87 12.46
N ALA A 93 -5.39 16.93 12.30
CA ALA A 93 -5.89 18.31 12.32
C ALA A 93 -6.66 18.69 11.04
N TYR A 94 -6.69 17.80 10.04
CA TYR A 94 -7.27 18.04 8.72
C TYR A 94 -8.70 17.48 8.64
N ALA A 95 -9.51 18.05 7.75
CA ALA A 95 -10.84 17.55 7.45
C ALA A 95 -10.81 16.10 6.94
N VAL A 96 -11.86 15.34 7.22
CA VAL A 96 -12.01 13.94 6.77
C VAL A 96 -11.97 13.88 5.24
N GLY A 97 -11.22 12.92 4.68
CA GLY A 97 -11.01 12.84 3.24
C GLY A 97 -9.87 13.70 2.69
N TRP A 98 -9.24 14.55 3.50
CA TRP A 98 -8.11 15.36 3.05
C TRP A 98 -6.85 14.50 2.85
N SER A 99 -6.19 14.68 1.70
CA SER A 99 -4.88 14.09 1.41
C SER A 99 -4.02 15.05 0.60
N LYS A 100 -2.69 14.86 0.65
CA LYS A 100 -1.71 15.73 -0.04
C LYS A 100 -1.86 15.73 -1.57
N ASN A 101 -2.42 14.66 -2.12
CA ASN A 101 -2.64 14.47 -3.55
C ASN A 101 -4.00 15.01 -4.04
N LEU A 102 -4.79 15.67 -3.18
CA LEU A 102 -5.94 16.44 -3.63
C LEU A 102 -5.47 17.68 -4.39
N GLY A 103 -5.40 17.54 -5.70
CA GLY A 103 -5.18 18.66 -6.60
C GLY A 103 -6.27 19.73 -6.45
N LYS A 104 -6.01 20.91 -7.03
CA LYS A 104 -6.99 21.99 -7.08
C LYS A 104 -8.24 21.53 -7.86
N PRO A 105 -9.45 21.91 -7.44
CA PRO A 105 -10.66 21.64 -8.19
C PRO A 105 -10.54 22.13 -9.64
N ALA A 106 -10.97 21.30 -10.58
CA ALA A 106 -10.91 21.63 -12.01
C ALA A 106 -11.97 22.64 -12.43
N PHE A 107 -13.07 22.73 -11.67
CA PHE A 107 -14.21 23.59 -11.95
C PHE A 107 -14.33 24.71 -10.91
N PRO A 108 -14.92 25.86 -11.29
CA PRO A 108 -15.24 26.92 -10.35
C PRO A 108 -16.16 26.43 -9.22
N LYS A 109 -16.10 27.10 -8.09
CA LYS A 109 -16.95 26.80 -6.93
C LYS A 109 -18.41 26.97 -7.29
N ASP A 110 -19.18 25.89 -7.15
CA ASP A 110 -20.62 25.87 -7.36
C ASP A 110 -21.35 25.59 -6.04
N ASP A 111 -21.76 26.66 -5.38
CA ASP A 111 -22.54 26.61 -4.14
C ASP A 111 -24.06 26.53 -4.40
N SER A 112 -24.50 26.52 -5.66
CA SER A 112 -25.93 26.38 -6.01
C SER A 112 -26.40 24.93 -5.92
N ASN A 113 -25.48 23.99 -6.08
CA ASN A 113 -25.74 22.58 -5.90
C ASN A 113 -25.72 22.22 -4.41
N LEU A 114 -26.91 22.03 -3.85
CA LEU A 114 -27.10 21.59 -2.48
C LEU A 114 -27.22 20.07 -2.43
N THR A 115 -26.59 19.46 -1.43
CA THR A 115 -26.78 18.04 -1.16
C THR A 115 -28.25 17.71 -1.00
N LYS A 116 -28.67 16.55 -1.52
CA LYS A 116 -30.02 16.02 -1.28
C LYS A 116 -30.08 15.24 0.04
N ARG A 117 -28.93 15.08 0.72
CA ARG A 117 -28.81 14.35 1.98
C ARG A 117 -28.92 15.28 3.19
N ASN A 118 -29.08 14.68 4.36
CA ASN A 118 -29.25 15.40 5.61
C ASN A 118 -27.97 16.06 6.14
N LYS A 119 -26.78 15.67 5.64
CA LYS A 119 -25.48 16.18 6.09
C LYS A 119 -24.66 16.67 4.92
N THR A 120 -24.17 17.91 5.01
CA THR A 120 -23.18 18.46 4.08
C THR A 120 -21.76 18.05 4.49
N PRO A 121 -20.79 18.03 3.55
CA PRO A 121 -19.39 17.85 3.89
C PRO A 121 -18.90 18.82 4.98
N ALA A 122 -19.33 20.09 4.95
CA ALA A 122 -19.00 21.08 5.98
C ALA A 122 -19.46 20.65 7.38
N GLN A 123 -20.68 20.13 7.50
CA GLN A 123 -21.24 19.67 8.78
C GLN A 123 -20.59 18.36 9.27
N ALA A 124 -20.13 17.52 8.35
CA ALA A 124 -19.45 16.27 8.66
C ALA A 124 -17.94 16.44 8.94
N ASN A 125 -17.44 17.69 8.97
CA ASN A 125 -16.01 18.00 9.03
C ASN A 125 -15.21 17.28 7.94
N ALA A 126 -15.82 17.11 6.76
CA ALA A 126 -15.24 16.48 5.59
C ALA A 126 -14.70 17.53 4.61
N ARG A 127 -13.79 17.12 3.73
CA ARG A 127 -13.23 17.99 2.69
C ARG A 127 -14.32 18.50 1.74
N PRO A 128 -14.13 19.69 1.15
CA PRO A 128 -15.02 20.16 0.09
C PRO A 128 -14.92 19.28 -1.15
N CYS A 129 -15.88 19.45 -2.06
CA CYS A 129 -15.98 18.68 -3.28
C CYS A 129 -14.68 18.76 -4.10
N ARG A 130 -14.14 17.64 -4.56
CA ARG A 130 -12.92 17.56 -5.37
C ARG A 130 -13.09 18.19 -6.76
N HIS A 131 -14.32 18.21 -7.27
CA HIS A 131 -14.60 18.70 -8.63
C HIS A 131 -14.68 20.22 -8.68
N CYS A 132 -15.44 20.84 -7.77
CA CYS A 132 -15.71 22.28 -7.78
C CYS A 132 -15.23 23.02 -6.51
N GLY A 133 -14.91 22.32 -5.42
CA GLY A 133 -14.52 22.94 -4.15
C GLY A 133 -15.66 23.47 -3.29
N SER A 134 -16.92 23.19 -3.63
CA SER A 134 -18.06 23.51 -2.75
C SER A 134 -18.14 22.55 -1.56
N SER A 135 -18.51 23.06 -0.40
CA SER A 135 -18.73 22.27 0.82
C SER A 135 -20.20 21.94 1.07
N LEU A 136 -21.09 22.26 0.12
CA LEU A 136 -22.55 22.12 0.24
C LEU A 136 -23.10 20.84 -0.40
N HIS A 137 -22.31 20.15 -1.23
CA HIS A 137 -22.67 18.87 -1.82
C HIS A 137 -21.48 17.90 -1.81
N TRP A 138 -21.80 16.60 -1.84
CA TRP A 138 -20.80 15.54 -1.90
C TRP A 138 -20.25 15.37 -3.32
N ASP A 139 -19.05 14.79 -3.45
CA ASP A 139 -18.40 14.55 -4.74
C ASP A 139 -19.35 13.91 -5.77
N ASN A 140 -20.10 12.88 -5.36
CA ASN A 140 -21.01 12.13 -6.22
C ASN A 140 -22.25 12.93 -6.66
N GLU A 141 -22.62 13.96 -5.90
CA GLU A 141 -23.75 14.83 -6.21
C GLU A 141 -23.34 16.02 -7.09
N CYS A 142 -22.04 16.21 -7.32
CA CYS A 142 -21.54 17.29 -8.15
C CYS A 142 -22.02 17.15 -9.60
N LYS A 143 -22.44 18.26 -10.21
CA LYS A 143 -22.78 18.32 -11.65
C LYS A 143 -21.63 17.85 -12.54
N HIS A 144 -20.40 18.08 -12.08
CA HIS A 144 -19.18 17.69 -12.79
C HIS A 144 -18.70 16.27 -12.46
N ALA A 145 -19.40 15.55 -11.58
CA ALA A 145 -19.13 14.16 -11.33
C ALA A 145 -19.67 13.30 -12.48
N ILE A 146 -18.93 12.25 -12.83
CA ILE A 146 -19.35 11.28 -13.84
C ILE A 146 -20.44 10.41 -13.20
N GLN A 147 -21.70 10.78 -13.43
CA GLN A 147 -22.87 10.07 -12.93
C GLN A 147 -22.89 8.63 -13.48
N GLY A 148 -23.06 7.64 -12.60
CA GLY A 148 -23.15 6.23 -12.99
C GLY A 148 -21.82 5.48 -13.15
N ASN A 149 -20.68 6.12 -12.89
CA ASN A 149 -19.41 5.40 -12.85
C ASN A 149 -19.34 4.55 -11.57
N ARG A 150 -19.26 3.22 -11.71
CA ARG A 150 -18.92 2.33 -10.60
C ARG A 150 -17.43 2.49 -10.37
N ASN A 151 -17.02 3.13 -9.28
CA ASN A 151 -15.62 3.19 -8.88
C ASN A 151 -15.12 1.76 -8.64
N ALA A 152 -14.56 1.13 -9.67
CA ALA A 152 -13.88 -0.14 -9.54
C ALA A 152 -12.62 0.11 -8.71
N ARG A 153 -12.51 -0.60 -7.58
CA ARG A 153 -11.31 -0.60 -6.72
C ARG A 153 -10.20 -1.39 -7.41
N ALA A 154 -9.69 -0.86 -8.53
CA ALA A 154 -8.65 -1.51 -9.32
C ALA A 154 -7.27 -0.97 -8.92
N ASN A 155 -6.51 -1.82 -8.24
CA ASN A 155 -5.05 -1.75 -8.07
C ASN A 155 -4.50 -0.47 -7.42
N SER A 156 -4.49 -0.44 -6.08
CA SER A 156 -4.09 0.67 -5.20
C SER A 156 -2.59 1.04 -5.21
N VAL A 157 -1.80 0.51 -6.16
CA VAL A 157 -0.32 0.62 -6.17
C VAL A 157 0.17 2.06 -6.29
N ARG A 158 -0.70 3.02 -6.68
CA ARG A 158 -0.36 4.44 -6.82
C ARG A 158 -0.81 5.35 -5.66
N PHE A 159 -1.62 4.85 -4.72
CA PHE A 159 -2.10 5.65 -3.60
C PHE A 159 -1.35 5.30 -2.33
N SER A 160 -1.02 6.32 -1.53
CA SER A 160 -0.49 6.05 -0.19
C SER A 160 -1.58 5.43 0.69
N GLU A 161 -1.19 4.63 1.68
CA GLU A 161 -2.14 4.04 2.64
C GLU A 161 -2.97 5.12 3.37
N GLU A 162 -2.37 6.30 3.58
CA GLU A 162 -3.03 7.49 4.11
C GLU A 162 -4.13 8.02 3.20
N GLU A 163 -3.96 7.97 1.88
CA GLU A 163 -4.95 8.40 0.88
C GLU A 163 -6.12 7.42 0.77
N ILE A 164 -5.82 6.12 0.80
CA ILE A 164 -6.84 5.08 0.77
C ILE A 164 -7.76 5.27 1.99
N ARG A 165 -7.16 5.36 3.18
CA ARG A 165 -7.92 5.58 4.42
C ARG A 165 -8.71 6.88 4.40
N ALA A 166 -8.11 7.97 3.91
CA ALA A 166 -8.82 9.25 3.83
C ALA A 166 -10.06 9.14 2.92
N GLN A 167 -9.92 8.51 1.76
CA GLN A 167 -11.03 8.33 0.82
C GLN A 167 -12.11 7.40 1.40
N GLU A 168 -11.73 6.33 2.09
CA GLU A 168 -12.67 5.43 2.79
C GLU A 168 -13.44 6.17 3.89
N GLU A 169 -12.76 6.90 4.77
CA GLU A 169 -13.40 7.70 5.82
C GLU A 169 -14.37 8.75 5.22
N TYR A 170 -14.06 9.31 4.04
CA TYR A 170 -14.93 10.25 3.34
C TYR A 170 -16.17 9.56 2.75
N GLU A 171 -16.01 8.39 2.14
CA GLU A 171 -17.10 7.60 1.59
C GLU A 171 -18.03 7.06 2.68
N ASP A 172 -17.49 6.69 3.85
CA ASP A 172 -18.26 6.27 5.02
C ASP A 172 -19.11 7.40 5.61
N LEU A 173 -18.67 8.66 5.50
CA LEU A 173 -19.50 9.81 5.89
C LEU A 173 -20.59 10.11 4.87
N PHE A 174 -20.39 9.68 3.62
CA PHE A 174 -21.39 9.82 2.59
C PHE A 174 -22.51 8.81 2.82
N TYR A 175 -22.22 7.50 2.83
CA TYR A 175 -23.20 6.40 2.90
C TYR A 175 -23.88 6.25 4.27
#